data_AF-A0A2I0X1Y1-F1
#
_entry.id   AF-A0A2I0X1Y1-F1
#
_cell.length_a   1.000
_cell.length_b   1.000
_cell.length_c   1.000
_cell.angle_alpha   90.00
_cell.angle_beta   90.00
_cell.angle_gamma   90.00
#
_symmetry.space_group_name_H-M   'P 1'
#
loop_
_entity.id
_entity.type
_entity.pdbx_description
1 polymer ?
#
loop_
_entity_poly.entity_id
_entity_poly.type
_entity_poly.pdbx_seq_one_letter_code
_entity_poly.pdbx_strand_id
1 'polypeptide(L)'
;MHIEKNVCDNFIGTLLDLDKSKDNLQARQDLVDIGIKAELHPQILEDGSYLLPPTCFTMSKKEKLMFCQVLKNMKMPKGYASNISRCINVAECKIVG
;
A
#
# COMPACT_ATOMS: atom_id res chain seq x y z
N MET A 1 -13.43 -7.74 -15.96
CA MET A 1 -12.99 -7.70 -14.54
C MET A 1 -11.45 -7.66 -14.39
N HIS A 2 -10.72 -6.95 -15.27
CA HIS A 2 -9.26 -6.76 -15.12
C HIS A 2 -8.92 -5.43 -14.43
N ILE A 3 -9.70 -4.37 -14.69
CA ILE A 3 -9.47 -3.04 -14.13
C ILE A 3 -9.72 -3.04 -12.61
N GLU A 4 -10.83 -3.61 -12.15
CA GLU A 4 -11.18 -3.66 -10.72
C GLU A 4 -10.16 -4.46 -9.87
N LYS A 5 -9.72 -5.63 -10.35
CA LYS A 5 -8.69 -6.43 -9.65
C LYS A 5 -7.39 -5.65 -9.51
N ASN A 6 -7.00 -4.90 -10.54
CA ASN A 6 -5.82 -4.06 -10.50
C ASN A 6 -5.95 -2.90 -9.50
N VAL A 7 -7.12 -2.28 -9.35
CA VAL A 7 -7.31 -1.16 -8.41
C VAL A 7 -7.14 -1.63 -6.96
N CYS A 8 -7.80 -2.73 -6.58
CA CYS A 8 -7.70 -3.27 -5.23
C CYS A 8 -6.26 -3.71 -4.89
N ASP A 9 -5.60 -4.43 -5.79
CA ASP A 9 -4.23 -4.90 -5.59
C ASP A 9 -3.25 -3.72 -5.46
N ASN A 10 -3.43 -2.67 -6.27
CA ASN A 10 -2.63 -1.44 -6.20
C ASN A 10 -2.87 -0.69 -4.88
N PHE A 11 -4.12 -0.61 -4.42
CA PHE A 11 -4.45 0.05 -3.16
C PHE A 11 -3.82 -0.67 -1.97
N ILE A 12 -3.96 -2.00 -1.91
CA ILE A 12 -3.33 -2.81 -0.86
C ILE A 12 -1.80 -2.73 -0.95
N GLY A 13 -1.24 -2.78 -2.16
CA GLY A 13 0.19 -2.64 -2.37
C GLY A 13 0.73 -1.30 -1.88
N THR A 14 -0.04 -0.22 -2.06
CA THR A 14 0.33 1.12 -1.60
C THR A 14 0.20 1.25 -0.08
N LEU A 15 -0.88 0.74 0.52
CA LEU A 15 -1.14 0.86 1.95
C LEU A 15 -0.15 0.02 2.79
N LEU A 16 0.19 -1.17 2.30
CA LEU A 16 1.11 -2.10 2.98
C LEU A 16 2.57 -1.92 2.54
N ASP A 17 2.84 -1.02 1.59
CA ASP A 17 4.17 -0.76 1.02
C ASP A 17 4.81 -2.06 0.50
N LEU A 18 4.14 -2.66 -0.47
CA LEU A 18 4.56 -3.88 -1.16
C LEU A 18 5.07 -3.52 -2.57
N ASP A 19 5.76 -4.45 -3.22
CA ASP A 19 6.38 -4.26 -4.55
C ASP A 19 5.43 -3.71 -5.65
N LYS A 20 4.11 -3.93 -5.50
CA LYS A 20 3.07 -3.43 -6.42
C LYS A 20 2.51 -2.05 -6.06
N SER A 21 3.16 -1.31 -5.17
CA SER A 21 2.74 0.04 -4.75
C SER A 21 2.64 0.99 -5.95
N LYS A 22 1.58 1.82 -5.94
CA LYS A 22 1.43 2.94 -6.87
C LYS A 22 2.04 4.24 -6.34
N ASP A 23 2.51 4.22 -5.11
CA ASP A 23 3.39 5.25 -4.57
C ASP A 23 4.85 4.86 -4.85
N ASN A 24 5.34 5.20 -6.04
CA ASN A 24 6.69 4.90 -6.49
C ASN A 24 7.38 6.18 -7.02
N LEU A 25 8.68 6.09 -7.30
CA LEU A 25 9.48 7.24 -7.73
C LEU A 25 8.91 7.92 -8.98
N GLN A 26 8.44 7.16 -9.97
CA GLN A 26 7.87 7.73 -11.19
C GLN A 26 6.60 8.54 -10.88
N ALA A 27 5.68 7.96 -10.11
CA ALA A 27 4.46 8.66 -9.69
C ALA A 27 4.77 9.94 -8.89
N ARG A 28 5.86 9.92 -8.11
CA ARG A 28 6.32 11.07 -7.32
C ARG A 28 6.99 12.14 -8.19
N GLN A 29 7.68 11.75 -9.25
CA GLN A 29 8.21 12.68 -10.26
C GLN A 29 7.07 13.34 -11.04
N ASP A 30 6.02 12.58 -11.38
CA ASP A 30 4.83 13.13 -12.04
C ASP A 30 4.17 14.23 -11.16
N LEU A 31 4.19 14.09 -9.82
CA LEU A 31 3.71 15.14 -8.90
C LEU A 31 4.55 16.42 -8.96
N VAL A 32 5.87 16.29 -9.21
CA VAL A 32 6.76 17.44 -9.42
C VAL A 32 6.39 18.14 -10.72
N ASP A 33 6.24 17.38 -11.80
CA ASP A 33 5.93 17.90 -13.13
C ASP A 33 4.57 18.61 -13.17
N ILE A 34 3.59 18.12 -12.41
CA ILE A 34 2.26 18.74 -12.24
C ILE A 34 2.29 19.91 -11.23
N GLY A 35 3.33 20.02 -10.39
CA GLY A 35 3.49 21.12 -9.43
C GLY A 35 2.57 21.02 -8.20
N ILE A 36 2.21 19.81 -7.78
CA ILE A 36 1.32 19.57 -6.62
C ILE A 36 2.00 18.71 -5.55
N LYS A 37 1.50 18.78 -4.31
CA LYS A 37 1.98 17.98 -3.16
C LYS A 37 3.49 18.04 -2.97
N ALA A 38 4.02 19.26 -2.83
CA ALA A 38 5.46 19.51 -2.66
C ALA A 38 6.07 18.73 -1.49
N GLU A 39 5.28 18.46 -0.45
CA GLU A 39 5.67 17.63 0.70
C GLU A 39 5.99 16.18 0.34
N LEU A 40 5.52 15.69 -0.81
CA LEU A 40 5.76 14.34 -1.31
C LEU A 40 6.85 14.28 -2.38
N HIS A 41 7.43 15.39 -2.81
CA HIS A 41 8.43 15.38 -3.88
C HIS A 41 9.67 14.55 -3.49
N PRO A 42 10.25 13.77 -4.43
CA PRO A 42 11.49 13.03 -4.17
C PRO A 42 12.62 13.99 -3.77
N GLN A 43 13.41 13.59 -2.77
CA GLN A 43 14.59 14.33 -2.33
C GLN A 43 15.84 13.60 -2.81
N ILE A 44 16.78 14.33 -3.40
CA ILE A 44 18.07 13.77 -3.82
C ILE A 44 19.02 13.84 -2.62
N LEU A 45 19.54 12.68 -2.21
CA LEU A 45 20.54 12.55 -1.15
C LEU A 45 21.95 12.83 -1.70
N GLU A 46 22.90 13.02 -0.80
CA GLU A 46 24.31 13.34 -1.15
C GLU A 46 24.97 12.25 -2.02
N ASP A 47 24.52 11.00 -1.89
CA ASP A 47 24.99 9.86 -2.68
C ASP A 47 24.31 9.74 -4.06
N GLY A 48 23.41 10.68 -4.39
CA GLY A 48 22.63 10.69 -5.63
C GLY A 48 21.42 9.76 -5.61
N SER A 49 21.12 9.10 -4.49
CA SER A 49 19.90 8.29 -4.34
C SER A 49 18.67 9.15 -4.04
N TYR A 50 17.49 8.61 -4.34
CA TYR A 50 16.22 9.28 -4.06
C TYR A 50 15.65 8.82 -2.71
N LEU A 51 15.38 9.77 -1.83
CA LEU A 51 14.54 9.59 -0.67
C LEU A 51 13.11 10.00 -1.02
N LEU A 52 12.15 9.09 -0.80
CA LEU A 52 10.73 9.39 -0.93
C LEU A 52 10.17 9.74 0.45
N PRO A 53 9.68 10.98 0.68
CA PRO A 53 9.06 11.34 1.95
C PRO A 53 7.86 10.44 2.27
N PRO A 54 7.64 10.05 3.53
CA PRO A 54 6.48 9.25 3.91
C PRO A 54 5.19 10.01 3.64
N THR A 55 4.13 9.30 3.23
CA THR A 55 2.81 9.89 3.01
C THR A 55 1.98 9.86 4.30
N CYS A 56 0.84 10.54 4.29
CA CYS A 56 -0.12 10.49 5.41
C CYS A 56 -0.76 9.11 5.64
N PHE A 57 -0.60 8.17 4.70
CA PHE A 57 -1.13 6.81 4.79
C PHE A 57 -0.03 5.75 4.99
N THR A 58 1.23 6.17 5.14
CA THR A 58 2.32 5.24 5.49
C THR A 58 2.06 4.63 6.86
N MET A 59 1.89 3.31 6.90
CA MET A 59 1.75 2.57 8.15
C MET A 59 3.12 2.14 8.68
N SER A 60 3.34 2.31 9.97
CA SER A 60 4.42 1.64 10.69
C SER A 60 4.25 0.12 10.64
N LYS A 61 5.32 -0.63 10.89
CA LYS A 61 5.26 -2.10 10.95
C LYS A 61 4.19 -2.61 11.94
N LYS A 62 4.03 -1.92 13.08
CA LYS A 62 3.01 -2.27 14.09
C LYS A 62 1.60 -2.05 13.56
N GLU A 63 1.36 -0.96 12.85
CA GLU A 63 0.06 -0.65 12.25
C GLU A 63 -0.28 -1.64 11.12
N LYS A 64 0.69 -2.00 10.27
CA LYS A 64 0.51 -3.05 9.25
C LYS A 64 0.12 -4.40 9.88
N LEU A 65 0.81 -4.80 10.95
CA LEU A 65 0.47 -6.02 11.69
C LEU A 65 -0.95 -5.97 12.26
N MET A 66 -1.31 -4.85 12.90
CA MET A 66 -2.65 -4.66 13.44
C MET A 66 -3.71 -4.72 12.34
N PHE A 67 -3.49 -4.04 11.22
CA PHE A 67 -4.39 -4.03 10.07
C PHE A 67 -4.62 -5.45 9.53
N CYS A 68 -3.54 -6.20 9.26
CA CYS A 68 -3.65 -7.59 8.81
C CYS A 68 -4.35 -8.49 9.85
N GLN A 69 -4.10 -8.27 11.15
CA GLN A 69 -4.76 -9.02 12.22
C GLN A 69 -6.27 -8.73 12.28
N VAL A 70 -6.68 -7.48 12.08
CA VAL A 70 -8.10 -7.11 11.98
C VAL A 70 -8.76 -7.82 10.81
N LEU A 71 -8.15 -7.77 9.62
CA LEU A 71 -8.69 -8.43 8.43
C LEU A 71 -8.74 -9.96 8.60
N LYS A 72 -7.76 -10.57 9.27
CA LYS A 72 -7.72 -12.02 9.49
C LYS A 72 -8.83 -12.51 10.42
N ASN A 73 -9.20 -11.71 11.42
CA ASN A 73 -10.22 -12.06 12.40
C ASN A 73 -11.62 -11.55 12.03
N MET A 74 -11.74 -10.81 10.94
CA MET A 74 -13.01 -10.26 10.46
C MET A 74 -14.00 -11.38 10.14
N LYS A 75 -15.19 -11.32 10.72
CA LYS A 75 -16.30 -12.24 10.43
C LYS A 75 -17.32 -11.52 9.58
N MET A 76 -17.65 -12.11 8.45
CA MET A 76 -18.66 -11.59 7.53
C MET A 76 -19.96 -12.42 7.63
N PRO A 77 -21.13 -11.81 7.38
CA PRO A 77 -22.37 -12.55 7.21
C PRO A 77 -22.25 -13.64 6.14
N LYS A 78 -22.99 -14.73 6.33
CA LYS A 78 -22.98 -15.86 5.40
C LYS A 78 -23.39 -15.38 3.99
N GLY A 79 -22.56 -15.66 3.00
CA GLY A 79 -22.80 -15.30 1.59
C GLY A 79 -22.35 -13.89 1.19
N TYR A 80 -21.83 -13.07 2.11
CA TYR A 80 -21.37 -11.71 1.79
C TYR A 80 -20.00 -11.69 1.09
N ALA A 81 -19.04 -12.44 1.62
CA ALA A 81 -17.69 -12.53 1.08
C ALA A 81 -17.15 -13.95 1.24
N SER A 82 -16.14 -14.28 0.42
CA SER A 82 -15.31 -15.46 0.64
C SER A 82 -14.56 -15.33 1.98
N ASN A 83 -14.03 -16.45 2.48
CA ASN A 83 -13.26 -16.44 3.73
C ASN A 83 -11.90 -15.76 3.52
N ILE A 84 -11.87 -14.42 3.61
CA ILE A 84 -10.67 -13.58 3.40
C ILE A 84 -9.53 -13.91 4.35
N SER A 85 -9.80 -14.52 5.52
CA SER A 85 -8.77 -14.92 6.47
C SER A 85 -7.73 -15.87 5.86
N ARG A 86 -8.14 -16.67 4.85
CA ARG A 86 -7.25 -17.59 4.12
C ARG A 86 -6.23 -16.88 3.24
N CYS A 87 -6.53 -15.64 2.87
CA CYS A 87 -5.70 -14.82 1.99
C CYS A 87 -4.68 -13.98 2.76
N ILE A 88 -4.66 -14.01 4.10
CA ILE A 88 -3.91 -13.03 4.90
C ILE A 88 -2.74 -13.70 5.64
N ASN A 89 -1.53 -13.26 5.29
CA ASN A 89 -0.31 -13.56 6.03
C ASN A 89 0.04 -12.39 6.95
N VAL A 90 -0.23 -12.55 8.25
CA VAL A 90 0.02 -11.51 9.25
C VAL A 90 1.52 -11.32 9.48
N ALA A 91 2.31 -12.39 9.53
CA ALA A 91 3.74 -12.31 9.81
C ALA A 91 4.48 -11.50 8.73
N GLU A 92 4.08 -11.67 7.47
CA GLU A 92 4.64 -10.94 6.34
C GLU A 92 3.90 -9.62 6.03
N CYS A 93 2.81 -9.30 6.73
CA CYS A 93 1.92 -8.19 6.40
C CYS A 93 1.48 -8.21 4.91
N LYS A 94 1.08 -9.38 4.41
CA LYS A 94 0.69 -9.59 3.01
C LYS A 94 -0.73 -10.13 2.88
N ILE A 95 -1.38 -9.76 1.79
CA ILE A 95 -2.69 -10.28 1.37
C ILE A 95 -2.52 -10.88 -0.03
N VAL A 96 -2.94 -12.13 -0.20
CA VAL A 96 -2.74 -12.94 -1.42
C VAL A 96 -4.11 -13.39 -1.96
N GLY A 97 -4.46 -12.98 -3.18
CA GLY A 97 -5.74 -13.28 -3.84
C GLY A 97 -5.69 -13.24 -5.37
#